data_AF-A0A1H9XQB2-F1
#
_entry.id   AF-A0A1H9XQB2-F1
#
_cell.length_a   1.000
_cell.length_b   1.000
_cell.length_c   1.000
_cell.angle_alpha   90.00
_cell.angle_beta   90.00
_cell.angle_gamma   90.00
#
_symmetry.space_group_name_H-M   'P 1'
#
loop_
_entity.id
_entity.type
_entity.pdbx_description
1 polymer ?
#
loop_
_entity_poly.entity_id
_entity_poly.type
_entity_poly.pdbx_seq_one_letter_code
_entity_poly.pdbx_strand_id
1 'polypeptide(L)'
;MSELESLLAGYDPEVRPPVLPASDVSYVVEDTAIGRMLLAADASGALVASTFVPDDPAEAHAVERLSRAISPRVLRHPRELDEARRELEAFLNGRSHRFTLRTDLALATPFQRVVLPRLAATVGYGHRATYGELARAVERPSASRAVGAALGANPLCVVLPCHRVVAASGALTGYAGGLAAKEYLLDLEARESGVDDPR
;
A
#
# COMPACT_ATOMS: atom_id res chain seq x y z
N MET A 1 50.68 10.01 26.94
CA MET A 1 49.67 9.71 25.91
C MET A 1 49.52 8.21 25.87
N SER A 2 48.31 7.71 26.07
CA SER A 2 48.04 6.27 26.07
C SER A 2 48.18 5.71 24.65
N GLU A 3 48.51 4.43 24.54
CA GLU A 3 48.62 3.71 23.25
C GLU A 3 47.37 3.88 22.36
N LEU A 4 46.19 3.96 23.00
CA LEU A 4 44.91 4.15 22.35
C LEU A 4 44.74 5.57 21.76
N GLU A 5 45.20 6.60 22.47
CA GLU A 5 45.16 7.98 21.98
C GLU A 5 46.04 8.15 20.73
N SER A 6 47.18 7.47 20.69
CA SER A 6 48.08 7.51 19.54
C SER A 6 47.53 6.76 18.32
N LEU A 7 46.72 5.71 18.55
CA LEU A 7 46.03 4.94 17.51
C LEU A 7 44.85 5.70 16.89
N LEU A 8 44.14 6.50 17.69
CA LEU A 8 42.99 7.28 17.25
C LEU A 8 43.35 8.64 16.63
N ALA A 9 44.54 9.17 16.92
CA ALA A 9 44.99 10.49 16.44
C ALA A 9 45.08 10.63 14.90
N GLY A 10 45.11 9.52 14.16
CA GLY A 10 45.08 9.48 12.69
C GLY A 10 43.90 8.68 12.11
N TYR A 11 42.95 8.26 12.95
CA TYR A 11 41.80 7.46 12.52
C TYR A 11 40.69 8.39 12.00
N ASP A 12 40.77 8.71 10.71
CA ASP A 12 39.75 9.43 9.95
C ASP A 12 39.27 8.54 8.79
N PRO A 13 38.48 7.48 9.07
CA PRO A 13 38.00 6.60 8.02
C PRO A 13 37.04 7.35 7.11
N GLU A 14 37.15 7.13 5.80
CA GLU A 14 36.18 7.66 4.86
C GLU A 14 34.79 7.05 5.15
N VAL A 15 33.91 7.82 5.79
CA VAL A 15 32.56 7.37 6.12
C VAL A 15 31.73 7.33 4.84
N ARG A 16 31.65 6.15 4.23
CA ARG A 16 30.74 5.89 3.11
C ARG A 16 29.49 5.18 3.64
N PRO A 17 28.30 5.49 3.12
CA PRO A 17 27.12 4.70 3.41
C PRO A 17 27.39 3.22 3.10
N PRO A 18 26.94 2.27 3.92
CA PRO A 18 27.11 0.85 3.64
C PRO A 18 26.43 0.52 2.29
N VAL A 19 27.14 -0.21 1.43
CA VAL A 19 26.55 -0.80 0.23
C VAL A 19 25.82 -2.07 0.67
N LEU A 20 24.49 -2.01 0.65
CA LEU A 20 23.66 -3.17 0.96
C LEU A 20 23.65 -4.15 -0.22
N PRO A 21 23.57 -5.48 0.03
CA PRO A 21 23.41 -6.44 -1.04
C PRO A 21 22.09 -6.19 -1.78
N ALA A 22 22.05 -6.49 -3.08
CA ALA A 22 20.81 -6.37 -3.85
C ALA A 22 19.67 -7.20 -3.21
N SER A 23 18.51 -6.59 -3.02
CA SER A 23 17.28 -7.27 -2.60
C SER A 23 16.46 -7.69 -3.80
N ASP A 24 15.76 -8.82 -3.69
CA ASP A 24 14.73 -9.18 -4.68
C ASP A 24 13.40 -8.51 -4.33
N VAL A 25 13.20 -8.22 -3.03
CA VAL A 25 12.10 -7.44 -2.49
C VAL A 25 12.64 -6.45 -1.47
N SER A 26 12.40 -5.16 -1.70
CA SER A 26 12.67 -4.10 -0.75
C SER A 26 11.38 -3.74 -0.02
N TYR A 27 11.45 -3.47 1.28
CA TYR A 27 10.31 -2.92 2.03
C TYR A 27 10.69 -1.80 2.99
N VAL A 28 9.67 -1.03 3.38
CA VAL A 28 9.71 -0.04 4.46
C VAL A 28 8.40 -0.12 5.24
N VAL A 29 8.45 0.30 6.51
CA VAL A 29 7.25 0.49 7.33
C VAL A 29 7.19 1.94 7.76
N GLU A 30 6.03 2.55 7.53
CA GLU A 30 5.76 3.97 7.75
C GLU A 30 4.55 4.14 8.67
N ASP A 31 4.67 5.06 9.61
CA ASP A 31 3.52 5.57 10.35
C ASP A 31 2.84 6.64 9.50
N THR A 32 1.55 6.45 9.20
CA THR A 32 0.79 7.35 8.34
C THR A 32 -0.44 7.89 9.07
N ALA A 33 -1.11 8.87 8.47
CA ALA A 33 -2.38 9.42 8.98
C ALA A 33 -3.50 8.36 9.12
N ILE A 34 -3.36 7.21 8.45
CA ILE A 34 -4.34 6.12 8.44
C ILE A 34 -3.82 4.85 9.15
N GLY A 35 -2.73 4.97 9.90
CA GLY A 35 -2.09 3.89 10.63
C GLY A 35 -0.77 3.41 10.02
N ARG A 36 -0.16 2.42 10.65
CA ARG A 36 1.13 1.86 10.27
C ARG A 36 1.00 0.99 9.01
N MET A 37 1.77 1.32 7.98
CA MET A 37 1.71 0.66 6.67
C MET A 37 3.08 0.14 6.23
N LEU A 38 3.09 -1.07 5.68
CA LEU A 38 4.24 -1.65 4.98
C LEU A 38 4.10 -1.39 3.48
N LEU A 39 5.13 -0.80 2.89
CA LEU A 39 5.29 -0.65 1.45
C LEU A 39 6.40 -1.60 0.99
N ALA A 40 6.17 -2.34 -0.09
CA ALA A 40 7.19 -3.22 -0.66
C ALA A 40 7.20 -3.17 -2.19
N ALA A 41 8.39 -3.22 -2.76
CA ALA A 41 8.63 -3.26 -4.20
C ALA A 41 9.54 -4.43 -4.55
N ASP A 42 9.33 -5.02 -5.73
CA ASP A 42 10.20 -6.05 -6.28
C ASP A 42 11.48 -5.46 -6.90
N ALA A 43 12.39 -6.32 -7.35
CA ALA A 43 13.65 -5.94 -8.00
C ALA A 43 13.45 -5.11 -9.29
N SER A 44 12.27 -5.12 -9.90
CA SER A 44 11.96 -4.27 -11.04
C SER A 44 11.56 -2.86 -10.63
N GLY A 45 11.30 -2.62 -9.35
CA GLY A 45 10.75 -1.38 -8.79
C GLY A 45 9.22 -1.32 -8.84
N ALA A 46 8.52 -2.41 -9.13
CA ALA A 46 7.06 -2.45 -9.08
C ALA A 46 6.58 -2.63 -7.63
N LEU A 47 5.61 -1.82 -7.20
CA LEU A 47 4.99 -1.95 -5.89
C LEU A 47 4.17 -3.25 -5.83
N VAL A 48 4.53 -4.13 -4.90
CA VAL A 48 3.88 -5.43 -4.67
C VAL A 48 3.06 -5.46 -3.39
N ALA A 49 3.31 -4.52 -2.47
CA ALA A 49 2.51 -4.35 -1.27
C ALA A 49 2.38 -2.88 -0.83
N SER A 50 1.18 -2.50 -0.40
CA SER A 50 0.87 -1.36 0.44
C SER A 50 -0.19 -1.78 1.44
N THR A 51 0.22 -2.39 2.55
CA THR A 51 -0.68 -3.09 3.49
C THR A 51 -0.54 -2.56 4.91
N PHE A 52 -1.63 -2.63 5.69
CA PHE A 52 -1.59 -2.26 7.10
C PHE A 52 -0.88 -3.32 7.93
N VAL A 53 -0.02 -2.87 8.84
CA VAL A 53 0.76 -3.69 9.78
C VAL A 53 0.71 -3.03 11.16
N PRO A 54 -0.41 -3.14 11.91
CA PRO A 54 -0.63 -2.36 13.14
C PRO A 54 0.38 -2.67 14.25
N ASP A 55 1.03 -3.82 14.19
CA ASP A 55 1.98 -4.31 15.17
C ASP A 55 3.09 -5.14 14.50
N ASP A 56 4.11 -5.50 15.28
CA ASP A 56 5.26 -6.27 14.79
C ASP A 56 4.90 -7.69 14.33
N PRO A 57 3.97 -8.42 14.97
CA PRO A 57 3.44 -9.67 14.42
C PRO A 57 2.85 -9.54 13.01
N ALA A 58 2.08 -8.48 12.75
CA ALA A 58 1.52 -8.21 11.44
C ALA A 58 2.61 -7.86 10.40
N GLU A 59 3.62 -7.09 10.80
CA GLU A 59 4.81 -6.81 9.96
C GLU A 59 5.53 -8.11 9.59
N ALA A 60 5.86 -8.94 10.57
CA ALA A 60 6.50 -10.23 10.35
C ALA A 60 5.69 -11.14 9.41
N HIS A 61 4.36 -11.16 9.57
CA HIS A 61 3.48 -11.91 8.69
C HIS A 61 3.50 -11.38 7.24
N ALA A 62 3.51 -10.06 7.05
CA ALA A 62 3.60 -9.45 5.73
C ALA A 62 4.95 -9.75 5.05
N VAL A 63 6.05 -9.68 5.79
CA VAL A 63 7.40 -10.03 5.30
C VAL A 63 7.48 -11.52 4.92
N GLU A 64 6.92 -12.42 5.74
CA GLU A 64 6.87 -13.85 5.42
C GLU A 64 6.05 -14.13 4.15
N ARG A 65 4.94 -13.40 3.94
CA ARG A 65 4.15 -13.50 2.71
C ARG A 65 4.95 -13.07 1.47
N LEU A 66 5.70 -11.97 1.57
CA LEU A 66 6.62 -11.52 0.49
C LEU A 66 7.68 -12.59 0.20
N SER A 67 8.28 -13.15 1.25
CA SER A 67 9.29 -14.20 1.17
C SER A 67 8.80 -15.43 0.39
N ARG A 68 7.60 -15.92 0.75
CA ARG A 68 7.00 -17.10 0.11
C ARG A 68 6.53 -16.87 -1.32
N ALA A 69 5.98 -15.70 -1.60
CA ALA A 69 5.32 -15.43 -2.87
C ALA A 69 6.30 -14.96 -3.96
N ILE A 70 7.41 -14.31 -3.58
CA ILE A 70 8.32 -13.65 -4.52
C ILE A 70 9.73 -14.22 -4.39
N SER A 71 10.40 -13.98 -3.26
CA SER A 71 11.77 -14.42 -3.01
C SER A 71 12.13 -14.30 -1.52
N PRO A 72 12.94 -15.21 -0.96
CA PRO A 72 13.42 -15.10 0.42
C PRO A 72 14.34 -13.89 0.67
N ARG A 73 14.83 -13.21 -0.38
CA ARG A 73 15.70 -12.03 -0.27
C ARG A 73 14.91 -10.74 -0.02
N VAL A 74 14.13 -10.73 1.06
CA VAL A 74 13.31 -9.59 1.50
C VAL A 74 14.11 -8.76 2.50
N LEU A 75 14.47 -7.53 2.12
CA LEU A 75 15.30 -6.64 2.95
C LEU A 75 14.60 -5.30 3.20
N ARG A 76 14.82 -4.74 4.39
CA ARG A 76 14.30 -3.42 4.75
C ARG A 76 15.18 -2.35 4.12
N HIS A 77 14.86 -1.92 2.90
CA HIS A 77 15.60 -0.93 2.12
C HIS A 77 14.72 0.29 1.80
N PRO A 78 14.58 1.26 2.73
CA PRO A 78 13.64 2.37 2.57
C PRO A 78 13.86 3.23 1.32
N ARG A 79 15.11 3.39 0.88
CA ARG A 79 15.46 4.23 -0.29
C ARG A 79 14.82 3.74 -1.59
N GLU A 80 14.68 2.43 -1.75
CA GLU A 80 14.03 1.82 -2.93
C GLU A 80 12.52 2.14 -2.97
N LEU A 81 11.95 2.62 -1.85
CA LEU A 81 10.53 2.95 -1.72
C LEU A 81 10.28 4.46 -1.66
N ASP A 82 11.30 5.30 -1.85
CA ASP A 82 11.17 6.76 -1.69
C ASP A 82 10.10 7.38 -2.61
N GLU A 83 9.91 6.85 -3.82
CA GLU A 83 8.83 7.28 -4.72
C GLU A 83 7.46 6.91 -4.17
N ALA A 84 7.26 5.64 -3.77
CA ALA A 84 6.02 5.17 -3.18
C ALA A 84 5.65 5.92 -1.89
N ARG A 85 6.63 6.22 -1.04
CA ARG A 85 6.47 7.00 0.19
C ARG A 85 5.99 8.42 -0.12
N ARG A 86 6.66 9.11 -1.06
CA ARG A 86 6.28 10.46 -1.48
C ARG A 86 4.87 10.51 -2.07
N GLU A 87 4.52 9.57 -2.94
CA GLU A 87 3.19 9.54 -3.55
C GLU A 87 2.10 9.23 -2.53
N LEU A 88 2.32 8.28 -1.62
CA LEU A 88 1.38 7.97 -0.54
C LEU A 88 1.18 9.18 0.37
N GLU A 89 2.27 9.84 0.79
CA GLU A 89 2.20 11.02 1.64
C GLU A 89 1.49 12.18 0.93
N ALA A 90 1.77 12.40 -0.36
CA ALA A 90 1.07 13.40 -1.17
C ALA A 90 -0.42 13.09 -1.26
N PHE A 91 -0.79 11.83 -1.50
CA PHE A 91 -2.18 11.39 -1.55
C PHE A 91 -2.90 11.64 -0.22
N LEU A 92 -2.34 11.16 0.90
CA LEU A 92 -2.95 11.26 2.24
C LEU A 92 -3.10 12.70 2.74
N ASN A 93 -2.34 13.63 2.16
CA ASN A 93 -2.42 15.07 2.43
C ASN A 93 -3.25 15.84 1.38
N GLY A 94 -3.92 15.15 0.45
CA GLY A 94 -4.75 15.79 -0.59
C GLY A 94 -3.95 16.54 -1.67
N ARG A 95 -2.63 16.32 -1.77
CA ARG A 95 -1.77 16.95 -2.78
C ARG A 95 -1.72 16.18 -4.10
N SER A 96 -2.23 14.96 -4.14
CA SER A 96 -2.38 14.15 -5.36
C SER A 96 -3.65 13.30 -5.30
N HIS A 97 -4.30 13.11 -6.46
CA HIS A 97 -5.49 12.27 -6.61
C HIS A 97 -5.21 10.95 -7.34
N ARG A 98 -3.98 10.74 -7.80
CA ARG A 98 -3.57 9.56 -8.58
C ARG A 98 -2.19 9.06 -8.16
N PHE A 99 -2.00 7.77 -8.30
CA PHE A 99 -0.68 7.14 -8.20
C PHE A 99 -0.09 6.94 -9.60
N THR A 100 1.21 7.19 -9.75
CA THR A 100 2.00 6.88 -10.96
C THR A 100 2.88 5.64 -10.80
N LEU A 101 2.86 5.04 -9.61
CA LEU A 101 3.59 3.81 -9.28
C LEU A 101 3.22 2.66 -10.23
N ARG A 102 4.24 1.95 -10.73
CA ARG A 102 4.04 0.63 -11.31
C ARG A 102 3.65 -0.34 -10.21
N THR A 103 2.66 -1.18 -10.46
CA THR A 103 2.18 -2.17 -9.48
C THR A 103 2.24 -3.58 -10.06
N ASP A 104 2.60 -4.56 -9.25
CA ASP A 104 2.47 -5.97 -9.56
C ASP A 104 1.58 -6.66 -8.51
N LEU A 105 0.67 -7.50 -8.99
CA LEU A 105 -0.26 -8.27 -8.17
C LEU A 105 0.32 -9.59 -7.66
N ALA A 106 1.65 -9.71 -7.51
CA ALA A 106 2.36 -10.91 -7.07
C ALA A 106 1.74 -11.57 -5.83
N LEU A 107 1.30 -10.77 -4.85
CA LEU A 107 0.66 -11.23 -3.62
C LEU A 107 -0.84 -11.54 -3.73
N ALA A 108 -1.45 -11.30 -4.90
CA ALA A 108 -2.88 -11.46 -5.12
C ALA A 108 -3.24 -12.87 -5.61
N THR A 109 -4.30 -13.42 -5.03
CA THR A 109 -4.97 -14.64 -5.49
C THR A 109 -5.57 -14.48 -6.90
N PRO A 110 -5.88 -15.59 -7.61
CA PRO A 110 -6.50 -15.50 -8.94
C PRO A 110 -7.77 -14.66 -8.97
N PHE A 111 -8.63 -14.77 -7.96
CA PHE A 111 -9.86 -13.98 -7.92
C PHE A 111 -9.59 -12.48 -7.65
N GLN A 112 -8.62 -12.16 -6.79
CA GLN A 112 -8.20 -10.77 -6.57
C GLN A 112 -7.61 -10.14 -7.83
N ARG A 113 -6.88 -10.90 -8.66
CA ARG A 113 -6.37 -10.43 -9.95
C ARG A 113 -7.46 -10.04 -10.95
N VAL A 114 -8.69 -10.54 -10.77
CA VAL A 114 -9.86 -10.10 -11.54
C VAL A 114 -10.51 -8.87 -10.89
N VAL A 115 -10.69 -8.88 -9.57
CA VAL A 115 -11.44 -7.86 -8.84
C VAL A 115 -10.69 -6.53 -8.72
N LEU A 116 -9.41 -6.55 -8.36
CA LEU A 116 -8.66 -5.34 -8.01
C LEU A 116 -8.41 -4.41 -9.23
N PRO A 117 -8.00 -4.91 -10.40
CA PRO A 117 -7.89 -4.07 -11.59
C PRO A 117 -9.24 -3.50 -12.03
N ARG A 118 -10.32 -4.31 -11.92
CA ARG A 118 -11.66 -3.84 -12.27
C ARG A 118 -12.09 -2.69 -11.36
N LEU A 119 -11.89 -2.82 -10.05
CA LEU A 119 -12.15 -1.76 -9.09
C LEU A 119 -11.43 -0.46 -9.47
N ALA A 120 -10.12 -0.52 -9.71
CA ALA A 120 -9.31 0.63 -10.09
C ALA A 120 -9.79 1.30 -11.40
N ALA A 121 -10.23 0.51 -12.37
CA ALA A 121 -10.77 1.02 -13.62
C ALA A 121 -12.19 1.62 -13.49
N THR A 122 -13.00 1.16 -12.53
CA THR A 122 -14.42 1.56 -12.42
C THR A 122 -14.70 2.65 -11.39
N VAL A 123 -13.85 2.82 -10.37
CA VAL A 123 -14.14 3.73 -9.25
C VAL A 123 -13.02 4.75 -9.08
N GLY A 124 -13.22 5.92 -9.68
CA GLY A 124 -12.30 7.06 -9.62
C GLY A 124 -12.24 7.71 -8.24
N TYR A 125 -11.31 8.66 -8.09
CA TYR A 125 -11.17 9.48 -6.88
C TYR A 125 -12.49 10.21 -6.56
N GLY A 126 -12.89 10.26 -5.29
CA GLY A 126 -14.13 10.92 -4.85
C GLY A 126 -15.39 10.11 -5.10
N HIS A 127 -15.30 9.02 -5.86
CA HIS A 127 -16.44 8.18 -6.21
C HIS A 127 -16.48 6.92 -5.34
N ARG A 128 -17.68 6.38 -5.18
CA ARG A 128 -17.94 5.17 -4.40
C ARG A 128 -18.70 4.17 -5.25
N ALA A 129 -18.49 2.89 -4.98
CA ALA A 129 -19.31 1.81 -5.53
C ALA A 129 -19.75 0.87 -4.43
N THR A 130 -20.80 0.11 -4.69
CA THR A 130 -21.26 -0.95 -3.80
C THR A 130 -20.57 -2.27 -4.15
N TYR A 131 -20.48 -3.20 -3.19
CA TYR A 131 -20.00 -4.55 -3.46
C TYR A 131 -20.80 -5.24 -4.60
N GLY A 132 -22.10 -4.95 -4.70
CA GLY A 132 -22.97 -5.50 -5.75
C GLY A 132 -22.69 -4.91 -7.14
N GLU A 133 -22.39 -3.62 -7.23
CA GLU A 133 -21.98 -2.99 -8.49
C GLU A 133 -20.63 -3.55 -8.96
N LEU A 134 -19.65 -3.67 -8.06
CA LEU A 134 -18.37 -4.26 -8.42
C LEU A 134 -18.51 -5.74 -8.80
N ALA A 135 -19.35 -6.50 -8.11
CA ALA A 135 -19.66 -7.89 -8.45
C ALA A 135 -20.25 -8.03 -9.87
N ARG A 136 -21.12 -7.10 -10.29
CA ARG A 136 -21.63 -7.04 -11.67
C ARG A 136 -20.52 -6.65 -12.65
N ALA A 137 -19.66 -5.69 -12.30
CA ALA A 137 -18.58 -5.22 -13.14
C ALA A 137 -17.50 -6.30 -13.41
N VAL A 138 -17.35 -7.29 -12.51
CA VAL A 138 -16.51 -8.48 -12.71
C VAL A 138 -17.26 -9.68 -13.29
N GLU A 139 -18.46 -9.46 -13.83
CA GLU A 139 -19.33 -10.50 -14.43
C GLU A 139 -19.66 -11.65 -13.48
N ARG A 140 -19.76 -11.36 -12.18
CA ARG A 140 -20.18 -12.33 -11.14
C ARG A 140 -21.23 -11.70 -10.22
N PRO A 141 -22.45 -11.41 -10.69
CA PRO A 141 -23.45 -10.63 -9.93
C PRO A 141 -23.81 -11.19 -8.55
N SER A 142 -23.74 -12.52 -8.37
CA SER A 142 -24.01 -13.20 -7.09
C SER A 142 -22.81 -13.22 -6.12
N ALA A 143 -21.64 -12.73 -6.51
CA ALA A 143 -20.38 -12.89 -5.78
C ALA A 143 -20.04 -11.70 -4.84
N SER A 144 -21.03 -10.92 -4.39
CA SER A 144 -20.80 -9.71 -3.56
C SER A 144 -19.97 -9.99 -2.29
N ARG A 145 -20.23 -11.12 -1.59
CA ARG A 145 -19.46 -11.51 -0.41
C ARG A 145 -18.02 -11.91 -0.74
N ALA A 146 -17.83 -12.64 -1.84
CA ALA A 146 -16.49 -13.03 -2.31
C ALA A 146 -15.69 -11.80 -2.75
N VAL A 147 -16.32 -10.83 -3.40
CA VAL A 147 -15.72 -9.52 -3.69
C VAL A 147 -15.30 -8.83 -2.40
N GLY A 148 -16.18 -8.79 -1.39
CA GLY A 148 -15.83 -8.23 -0.07
C GLY A 148 -14.59 -8.88 0.55
N ALA A 149 -14.50 -10.21 0.52
CA ALA A 149 -13.32 -10.94 1.00
C ALA A 149 -12.05 -10.62 0.17
N ALA A 150 -12.17 -10.55 -1.16
CA ALA A 150 -11.06 -10.22 -2.05
C ALA A 150 -10.50 -8.81 -1.75
N LEU A 151 -11.39 -7.84 -1.51
CA LEU A 151 -11.05 -6.46 -1.18
C LEU A 151 -10.44 -6.33 0.23
N GLY A 152 -10.94 -7.10 1.20
CA GLY A 152 -10.42 -7.11 2.56
C GLY A 152 -8.97 -7.60 2.66
N ALA A 153 -8.55 -8.44 1.71
CA ALA A 153 -7.18 -8.94 1.59
C ALA A 153 -6.38 -8.28 0.45
N ASN A 154 -6.76 -7.07 0.03
CA ASN A 154 -6.05 -6.32 -1.01
C ASN A 154 -4.58 -6.08 -0.61
N PRO A 155 -3.59 -6.61 -1.36
CA PRO A 155 -2.18 -6.40 -1.03
C PRO A 155 -1.71 -4.97 -1.30
N LEU A 156 -2.45 -4.21 -2.13
CA LEU A 156 -2.12 -2.85 -2.54
C LEU A 156 -3.20 -1.87 -2.04
N CYS A 157 -3.44 -1.82 -0.72
CA CYS A 157 -4.40 -0.88 -0.14
C CYS A 157 -4.02 0.57 -0.46
N VAL A 158 -5.03 1.45 -0.55
CA VAL A 158 -4.94 2.86 -0.98
C VAL A 158 -4.61 3.01 -2.47
N VAL A 159 -3.54 2.38 -2.95
CA VAL A 159 -3.12 2.40 -4.36
C VAL A 159 -4.17 1.74 -5.25
N LEU A 160 -4.63 0.54 -4.87
CA LEU A 160 -5.86 -0.05 -5.39
C LEU A 160 -6.99 0.26 -4.40
N PRO A 161 -8.02 1.03 -4.80
CA PRO A 161 -8.81 1.84 -3.88
C PRO A 161 -9.96 1.04 -3.23
N CYS A 162 -9.64 -0.01 -2.48
CA CYS A 162 -10.66 -0.88 -1.86
C CYS A 162 -11.50 -0.16 -0.77
N HIS A 163 -11.04 0.98 -0.25
CA HIS A 163 -11.80 1.86 0.64
C HIS A 163 -13.01 2.50 -0.04
N ARG A 164 -13.02 2.62 -1.38
CA ARG A 164 -14.14 3.21 -2.15
C ARG A 164 -15.35 2.29 -2.29
N VAL A 165 -15.26 1.04 -1.83
CA VAL A 165 -16.36 0.07 -1.92
C VAL A 165 -17.13 -0.01 -0.59
N VAL A 166 -18.44 0.19 -0.65
CA VAL A 166 -19.34 0.28 0.52
C VAL A 166 -20.51 -0.71 0.43
N ALA A 167 -21.24 -0.87 1.53
CA ALA A 167 -22.48 -1.64 1.53
C ALA A 167 -23.55 -0.95 0.67
N ALA A 168 -24.56 -1.71 0.20
CA ALA A 168 -25.68 -1.16 -0.57
C ALA A 168 -26.49 -0.11 0.22
N SER A 169 -26.48 -0.18 1.56
CA SER A 169 -27.07 0.82 2.44
C SER A 169 -26.24 2.11 2.56
N GLY A 170 -25.05 2.17 1.96
CA GLY A 170 -24.06 3.22 2.18
C GLY A 170 -23.21 3.03 3.44
N ALA A 171 -23.51 2.01 4.27
CA ALA A 171 -22.76 1.76 5.50
C ALA A 171 -21.30 1.38 5.21
N LEU A 172 -20.40 1.88 6.05
CA LEU A 172 -18.99 1.50 6.04
C LEU A 172 -18.83 0.17 6.75
N THR A 173 -18.24 -0.78 6.03
CA THR A 173 -17.94 -2.12 6.52
C THR A 173 -16.50 -2.46 6.19
N GLY A 174 -15.90 -3.31 7.03
CA GLY A 174 -14.67 -4.08 6.78
C GLY A 174 -13.59 -3.38 5.94
N TYR A 175 -12.51 -2.97 6.59
CA TYR A 175 -11.33 -2.44 5.93
C TYR A 175 -10.08 -2.94 6.64
N ALA A 176 -9.03 -3.24 5.87
CA ALA A 176 -7.77 -3.75 6.42
C ALA A 176 -7.15 -2.79 7.45
N GLY A 177 -7.27 -1.47 7.23
CA GLY A 177 -6.83 -0.43 8.18
C GLY A 177 -7.86 -0.06 9.25
N GLY A 178 -8.97 -0.80 9.36
CA GLY A 178 -10.08 -0.46 10.24
C GLY A 178 -11.00 0.65 9.70
N LEU A 179 -12.15 0.85 10.35
CA LEU A 179 -13.16 1.79 9.87
C LEU A 179 -12.69 3.25 9.89
N ALA A 180 -11.92 3.66 10.90
CA ALA A 180 -11.39 5.02 11.00
C ALA A 180 -10.50 5.39 9.79
N ALA A 181 -9.64 4.47 9.34
CA ALA A 181 -8.83 4.69 8.14
C ALA A 181 -9.70 4.80 6.88
N LYS A 182 -10.74 3.98 6.75
CA LYS A 182 -11.68 4.03 5.62
C LYS A 182 -12.45 5.35 5.60
N GLU A 183 -12.95 5.79 6.76
CA GLU A 183 -13.63 7.08 6.93
C GLU A 183 -12.71 8.24 6.54
N TYR A 184 -11.48 8.27 7.08
CA TYR A 184 -10.49 9.29 6.74
C TYR A 184 -10.27 9.40 5.23
N LEU A 185 -10.05 8.26 4.56
CA LEU A 185 -9.80 8.24 3.11
C LEU A 185 -11.01 8.72 2.32
N LEU A 186 -12.21 8.29 2.69
CA LEU A 186 -13.44 8.70 2.00
C LEU A 186 -13.74 10.20 2.21
N ASP A 187 -13.45 10.74 3.38
CA ASP A 187 -13.63 12.16 3.70
C ASP A 187 -12.61 13.03 2.99
N LEU A 188 -11.35 12.58 2.96
CA LEU A 188 -10.27 13.21 2.19
C LEU A 188 -10.67 13.34 0.72
N GLU A 189 -11.15 12.26 0.12
CA GLU A 189 -11.58 12.26 -1.28
C GLU A 189 -12.84 13.11 -1.52
N ALA A 190 -13.75 13.21 -0.55
CA ALA A 190 -14.98 13.99 -0.68
C ALA A 190 -14.75 15.52 -0.61
N ARG A 191 -13.76 15.99 0.16
CA ARG A 191 -13.49 17.43 0.38
C ARG A 191 -13.10 18.18 -0.91
N GLU A 192 -12.41 17.51 -1.82
CA GLU A 192 -11.92 18.11 -3.08
C GLU A 192 -12.82 17.80 -4.29
N SER A 193 -13.81 16.90 -4.12
CA SER A 193 -14.81 16.58 -5.16
C SER A 193 -15.79 17.73 -5.43
N GLY A 194 -15.72 18.82 -4.67
CA GLY A 194 -16.60 20.00 -4.77
C GLY A 194 -16.19 21.06 -5.80
N VAL A 195 -15.19 20.81 -6.66
CA VAL A 195 -14.65 21.81 -7.60
C VAL A 195 -14.99 21.57 -9.09
N ASP A 196 -15.57 20.43 -9.49
CA ASP A 196 -15.90 20.18 -10.92
C ASP A 196 -17.29 19.53 -11.13
N ASP A 197 -18.37 20.27 -10.83
CA ASP A 197 -19.71 19.97 -11.37
C ASP A 197 -20.24 21.17 -12.18
N PRO A 198 -19.94 21.26 -13.49
CA PRO A 198 -20.70 22.12 -14.38
C PRO A 198 -22.00 21.38 -14.74
N ARG A 199 -23.09 21.79 -14.08
CA ARG A 199 -24.46 21.58 -14.59
C ARG A 199 -24.60 22.12 -16.01
#